data_AF-A0A923KGY3-F1
#
_entry.id   AF-A0A923KGY3-F1
#
_cell.length_a   1.000
_cell.length_b   1.000
_cell.length_c   1.000
_cell.angle_alpha   90.00
_cell.angle_beta   90.00
_cell.angle_gamma   90.00
#
_symmetry.space_group_name_H-M   'P 1'
#
loop_
_entity.id
_entity.type
_entity.pdbx_description
1 polymer ?
#
loop_
_entity_poly.entity_id
_entity_poly.type
_entity_poly.pdbx_seq_one_letter_code
_entity_poly.pdbx_strand_id
1 'polypeptide(L)'
;MIVLEILGRIFIEFLFEGIILGIYRLLKKFFELIKIRLFGFEKKTLHRKKILEQKLLYKEIELLENVNPNLKYGQKGVILEIIDKENVFAEFLDANGKQIEFENKIVFSIKMNQFKLKK
;
A
#
# COMPACT_ATOMS: atom_id res chain seq x y z
N MET A 1 -15.09 1.54 34.27
CA MET A 1 -13.66 1.46 33.90
C MET A 1 -13.37 0.62 32.65
N ILE A 2 -14.31 -0.19 32.13
CA ILE A 2 -14.11 -1.02 30.92
C ILE A 2 -14.37 -0.23 29.61
N VAL A 3 -15.37 0.66 29.63
CA VAL A 3 -15.77 1.44 28.44
C VAL A 3 -14.69 2.42 27.99
N LEU A 4 -13.92 2.99 28.93
CA LEU A 4 -12.85 3.94 28.65
C LEU A 4 -11.62 3.27 28.00
N GLU A 5 -11.31 2.02 28.37
CA GLU A 5 -10.23 1.24 27.76
C GLU A 5 -10.57 0.80 26.34
N ILE A 6 -11.83 0.42 26.09
CA ILE A 6 -12.31 0.04 24.76
C ILE A 6 -12.32 1.27 23.83
N LEU A 7 -12.83 2.41 24.30
CA LEU A 7 -12.77 3.67 23.56
C LEU A 7 -11.33 4.12 23.30
N GLY A 8 -10.42 3.94 24.26
CA GLY A 8 -9.00 4.23 24.09
C GLY A 8 -8.34 3.39 23.01
N ARG A 9 -8.64 2.08 22.93
CA ARG A 9 -8.15 1.22 21.84
C ARG A 9 -8.67 1.63 20.46
N ILE A 10 -9.97 1.89 20.36
CA ILE A 10 -10.59 2.32 19.09
C ILE A 10 -10.01 3.67 18.63
N PHE A 11 -9.77 4.59 19.58
CA PHE A 11 -9.18 5.90 19.31
C PHE A 11 -7.72 5.82 18.85
N ILE A 12 -6.93 4.90 19.41
CA ILE A 12 -5.56 4.62 18.96
C ILE A 12 -5.56 4.00 17.56
N GLU A 13 -6.42 3.02 17.26
CA GLU A 13 -6.53 2.44 15.90
C GLU A 13 -6.87 3.51 14.85
N PHE A 14 -7.84 4.39 15.14
CA PHE A 14 -8.19 5.50 14.27
C PHE A 14 -7.06 6.52 14.09
N LEU A 15 -6.32 6.81 15.16
CA LEU A 15 -5.16 7.72 15.11
C LEU A 15 -4.03 7.13 14.27
N PHE A 16 -3.76 5.83 14.38
CA PHE A 16 -2.68 5.18 13.64
C PHE A 16 -2.94 5.14 12.13
N GLU A 17 -4.14 4.77 11.68
CA GLU A 17 -4.48 4.78 10.24
C GLU A 17 -4.36 6.19 9.64
N GLY A 18 -4.87 7.22 10.32
CA GLY A 18 -4.79 8.60 9.86
C GLY A 18 -3.37 9.19 9.89
N ILE A 19 -2.60 8.90 10.94
CA ILE A 19 -1.24 9.44 11.13
C ILE A 19 -0.24 8.75 10.20
N ILE A 20 -0.34 7.43 9.99
CA ILE A 20 0.56 6.71 9.08
C ILE A 20 0.35 7.16 7.63
N LEU A 21 -0.90 7.27 7.18
CA LEU A 21 -1.22 7.82 5.85
C LEU A 21 -0.72 9.26 5.70
N GLY A 22 -0.82 10.07 6.75
CA GLY A 22 -0.30 11.44 6.80
C GLY A 22 1.23 11.49 6.69
N ILE A 23 1.94 10.68 7.48
CA ILE A 23 3.41 10.61 7.50
C ILE A 23 3.94 10.06 6.17
N TYR A 24 3.30 9.03 5.60
CA TYR A 24 3.68 8.48 4.30
C TYR A 24 3.56 9.53 3.19
N ARG A 25 2.48 10.31 3.16
CA ARG A 25 2.31 11.43 2.21
C ARG A 25 3.38 12.51 2.38
N LEU A 26 3.75 12.84 3.62
CA LEU A 26 4.78 13.83 3.93
C LEU A 26 6.18 13.36 3.53
N LEU A 27 6.53 12.11 3.84
CA LEU A 27 7.79 11.50 3.44
C LEU A 27 7.90 11.40 1.91
N LYS A 28 6.80 11.06 1.21
CA LYS A 28 6.76 11.00 -0.25
C LYS A 28 7.08 12.35 -0.90
N LYS A 29 6.48 13.45 -0.43
CA LYS A 29 6.79 14.80 -0.91
C LYS A 29 8.25 15.18 -0.65
N PHE A 30 8.78 14.80 0.50
CA PHE A 30 10.17 15.07 0.86
C PHE A 30 11.15 14.30 -0.03
N PHE A 31 10.88 13.02 -0.31
CA PHE A 31 11.68 12.21 -1.23
C PHE A 31 11.62 12.71 -2.67
N GLU A 32 10.46 13.14 -3.18
CA GLU A 32 10.39 13.71 -4.53
C GLU A 32 11.21 15.00 -4.67
N LEU A 33 11.17 15.88 -3.66
CA LEU A 33 11.97 17.11 -3.64
C LEU A 33 13.48 16.83 -3.60
N ILE A 34 13.90 15.84 -2.80
CA ILE A 34 15.31 15.41 -2.73
C ILE A 34 15.75 14.79 -4.06
N LYS A 35 14.89 13.99 -4.68
CA LYS A 35 15.18 13.28 -5.93
C LYS A 35 15.37 14.23 -7.11
N ILE A 36 14.54 15.28 -7.20
CA ILE A 36 14.68 16.35 -8.22
C ILE A 36 15.99 17.12 -8.04
N ARG A 37 16.42 17.33 -6.78
CA ARG A 37 17.62 18.13 -6.46
C ARG A 37 18.94 17.37 -6.66
N LEU A 38 18.95 16.05 -6.44
CA LEU A 38 20.16 15.22 -6.50
C LEU A 38 20.38 14.50 -7.84
N PHE A 39 19.31 14.03 -8.50
CA PHE A 39 19.42 13.11 -9.63
C PHE A 39 18.76 13.68 -10.88
N GLY A 40 19.43 14.54 -11.65
CA GLY A 40 19.02 14.91 -13.02
C GLY A 40 19.00 13.72 -14.01
N PHE A 41 18.35 12.60 -13.68
CA PHE A 41 18.48 11.29 -14.31
C PHE A 41 17.32 10.94 -15.25
N GLU A 42 17.70 10.74 -16.52
CA GLU A 42 17.12 9.95 -17.60
C GLU A 42 15.59 9.80 -17.71
N LYS A 43 14.99 10.63 -18.58
CA LYS A 43 13.57 10.69 -18.97
C LYS A 43 12.87 9.33 -19.26
N LYS A 44 13.58 8.30 -19.73
CA LYS A 44 12.95 7.12 -20.36
C LYS A 44 12.40 6.11 -19.35
N THR A 45 13.11 5.85 -18.25
CA THR A 45 12.65 4.95 -17.17
C THR A 45 11.55 5.61 -16.34
N LEU A 46 11.66 6.93 -16.13
CA LEU A 46 10.65 7.74 -15.47
C LEU A 46 9.30 7.65 -16.20
N HIS A 47 9.31 7.71 -17.54
CA HIS A 47 8.06 7.71 -18.30
C HIS A 47 7.26 6.41 -18.13
N ARG A 48 7.95 5.26 -18.14
CA ARG A 48 7.29 3.95 -18.01
C ARG A 48 6.77 3.70 -16.59
N LYS A 49 7.53 4.08 -15.55
CA LYS A 49 7.05 4.04 -14.16
C LYS A 49 5.83 4.95 -13.97
N LYS A 50 5.88 6.17 -14.52
CA LYS A 50 4.77 7.12 -14.47
C LYS A 50 3.49 6.61 -15.16
N ILE A 51 3.63 5.89 -16.27
CA ILE A 51 2.47 5.23 -16.93
C ILE A 51 1.88 4.13 -16.03
N LEU A 52 2.72 3.33 -15.37
CA LEU A 52 2.26 2.29 -14.44
C LEU A 52 1.58 2.91 -13.23
N GLU A 53 2.16 3.97 -12.65
CA GLU A 53 1.55 4.71 -11.53
C GLU A 53 0.16 5.24 -11.92
N GLN A 54 0.01 5.87 -13.08
CA GLN A 54 -1.31 6.36 -13.52
C GLN A 54 -2.35 5.23 -13.69
N LYS A 55 -1.91 4.04 -14.09
CA LYS A 55 -2.80 2.90 -14.33
C LYS A 55 -3.19 2.15 -13.06
N LEU A 56 -2.26 2.02 -12.12
CA LEU A 56 -2.31 1.04 -11.03
C LEU A 56 -2.37 1.67 -9.64
N LEU A 57 -1.80 2.86 -9.45
CA LEU A 57 -1.75 3.48 -8.13
C LEU A 57 -3.16 3.73 -7.60
N TYR A 58 -3.40 3.32 -6.35
CA TYR A 58 -4.69 3.39 -5.64
C TYR A 58 -5.83 2.61 -6.29
N LYS A 59 -5.54 1.68 -7.21
CA LYS A 59 -6.56 0.77 -7.74
C LYS A 59 -6.80 -0.39 -6.79
N GLU A 60 -8.06 -0.79 -6.72
CA GLU A 60 -8.45 -2.04 -6.10
C GLU A 60 -7.92 -3.23 -6.90
N ILE A 61 -7.41 -4.21 -6.16
CA ILE A 61 -6.87 -5.44 -6.71
C ILE A 61 -7.43 -6.64 -5.97
N GLU A 62 -7.33 -7.80 -6.61
CA GLU A 62 -7.70 -9.09 -6.04
C GLU A 62 -6.57 -10.08 -6.29
N LEU A 63 -6.15 -10.80 -5.25
CA LEU A 63 -5.11 -11.82 -5.35
C LEU A 63 -5.55 -12.99 -6.22
N LEU A 64 -4.65 -13.44 -7.10
CA LEU A 64 -4.83 -14.57 -8.00
C LEU A 64 -4.23 -15.87 -7.46
N GLU A 65 -3.50 -15.79 -6.35
CA GLU A 65 -2.89 -16.94 -5.68
C GLU A 65 -2.66 -16.65 -4.19
N ASN A 66 -2.31 -17.70 -3.43
CA ASN A 66 -1.90 -17.54 -2.05
C ASN A 66 -0.46 -17.01 -2.01
N VAL A 67 -0.27 -15.78 -1.53
CA VAL A 67 1.06 -15.16 -1.42
C VAL A 67 1.75 -15.62 -0.14
N ASN A 68 1.01 -15.76 0.96
CA ASN A 68 1.54 -16.23 2.25
C ASN A 68 0.40 -16.84 3.12
N PRO A 69 0.67 -17.25 4.39
CA PRO A 69 -0.36 -17.80 5.27
C PRO A 69 -1.57 -16.89 5.52
N ASN A 70 -1.42 -15.56 5.43
CA ASN A 70 -2.44 -14.57 5.74
C ASN A 70 -2.99 -13.83 4.50
N LEU A 71 -2.32 -13.94 3.36
CA LEU A 71 -2.73 -13.37 2.07
C LEU A 71 -3.16 -14.49 1.13
N LYS A 72 -4.47 -14.68 1.03
CA LYS A 72 -5.08 -15.80 0.29
C LYS A 72 -5.64 -15.36 -1.06
N TYR A 73 -5.84 -16.35 -1.93
CA TYR A 73 -6.56 -16.21 -3.18
C TYR A 73 -7.90 -15.46 -2.98
N GLY A 74 -8.22 -14.55 -3.90
CA GLY A 74 -9.48 -13.80 -3.90
C GLY A 74 -9.53 -12.63 -2.92
N GLN A 75 -8.48 -12.42 -2.13
CA GLN A 75 -8.43 -11.34 -1.16
C GLN A 75 -8.25 -9.98 -1.82
N LYS A 76 -8.99 -8.99 -1.32
CA LYS A 76 -9.03 -7.65 -1.88
C LYS A 76 -7.95 -6.77 -1.24
N GLY A 77 -7.38 -5.91 -2.05
CA GLY A 77 -6.38 -4.94 -1.61
C GLY A 77 -6.37 -3.69 -2.47
N VAL A 78 -5.49 -2.77 -2.12
CA VAL A 78 -5.27 -1.50 -2.82
C VAL A 78 -3.77 -1.32 -3.05
N ILE A 79 -3.39 -0.96 -4.27
CA ILE A 79 -2.00 -0.63 -4.58
C ILE A 79 -1.65 0.74 -3.99
N LEU A 80 -0.66 0.79 -3.12
CA LEU A 80 -0.16 2.02 -2.50
C LEU A 80 1.01 2.62 -3.27
N GLU A 81 1.87 1.77 -3.85
CA GLU A 81 3.07 2.23 -4.55
C GLU A 81 3.52 1.24 -5.63
N ILE A 82 4.04 1.79 -6.73
CA ILE A 82 4.76 1.01 -7.74
C ILE A 82 6.25 1.03 -7.39
N ILE A 83 6.79 -0.12 -7.01
CA ILE A 83 8.21 -0.25 -6.67
C ILE A 83 9.02 -0.19 -7.98
N ASP A 84 8.74 -1.16 -8.86
CA ASP A 84 9.38 -1.34 -10.16
C ASP A 84 8.38 -1.89 -11.21
N LYS A 85 8.87 -2.52 -12.28
CA LYS A 85 8.01 -3.02 -13.37
C LYS A 85 7.28 -4.32 -13.02
N GLU A 86 7.73 -5.03 -12.00
CA GLU A 86 7.29 -6.37 -11.62
C GLU A 86 6.65 -6.38 -10.23
N ASN A 87 6.98 -5.43 -9.35
CA ASN A 87 6.55 -5.41 -7.96
C ASN A 87 5.80 -4.13 -7.59
N VAL A 88 4.80 -4.28 -6.73
CA VAL A 88 4.04 -3.19 -6.11
C VAL A 88 3.92 -3.41 -4.63
N PHE A 89 3.76 -2.31 -3.89
CA PHE A 89 3.27 -2.37 -2.52
C PHE A 89 1.75 -2.25 -2.51
N ALA A 90 1.12 -3.16 -1.80
CA ALA A 90 -0.32 -3.15 -1.59
C ALA A 90 -0.66 -3.42 -0.11
N GLU A 91 -1.76 -2.84 0.31
CA GLU A 91 -2.45 -3.23 1.54
C GLU A 91 -3.62 -4.14 1.20
N PHE A 92 -3.95 -5.05 2.10
CA PHE A 92 -5.04 -6.01 1.91
C PHE A 92 -6.01 -5.94 3.07
N LEU A 93 -7.27 -6.24 2.76
CA LEU A 93 -8.34 -6.29 3.75
C LEU A 93 -8.68 -7.75 4.08
N ASP A 94 -9.12 -7.98 5.31
CA ASP A 94 -9.70 -9.23 5.75
C ASP A 94 -11.18 -9.34 5.33
N ALA A 95 -11.85 -10.42 5.73
CA ALA A 95 -13.26 -10.64 5.43
C ALA A 95 -14.20 -9.58 6.06
N ASN A 96 -13.74 -8.88 7.10
CA ASN A 96 -14.48 -7.82 7.79
C ASN A 96 -14.17 -6.43 7.22
N GLY A 97 -13.28 -6.32 6.23
CA GLY A 97 -12.82 -5.06 5.67
C GLY A 97 -11.74 -4.36 6.50
N LYS A 98 -11.16 -5.02 7.50
CA LYS A 98 -10.04 -4.50 8.29
C LYS A 98 -8.72 -4.76 7.58
N GLN A 99 -7.77 -3.84 7.68
CA GLN A 99 -6.42 -4.03 7.16
C GLN A 99 -5.75 -5.26 7.79
N ILE A 100 -5.10 -6.06 6.94
CA ILE A 100 -4.34 -7.24 7.35
C ILE A 100 -2.98 -6.79 7.88
N GLU A 101 -2.69 -7.15 9.12
CA GLU A 101 -1.37 -7.06 9.71
C GLU A 101 -0.77 -8.47 9.86
N PHE A 102 0.48 -8.63 9.43
CA PHE A 102 1.23 -9.88 9.58
C PHE A 102 2.70 -9.58 9.84
N GLU A 103 3.29 -10.19 10.87
CA GLU A 103 4.68 -9.94 11.30
C GLU A 103 5.00 -8.43 11.50
N ASN A 104 4.08 -7.68 12.11
CA ASN A 104 4.17 -6.23 12.29
C ASN A 104 4.27 -5.44 10.96
N LYS A 105 3.77 -6.02 9.85
CA LYS A 105 3.69 -5.39 8.54
C LYS A 105 2.24 -5.29 8.10
N ILE A 106 1.87 -4.10 7.61
CA ILE A 106 0.53 -3.78 7.08
C ILE A 106 0.54 -3.53 5.55
N VAL A 107 1.74 -3.48 4.97
CA VAL A 107 1.98 -3.31 3.54
C VAL A 107 2.84 -4.47 3.05
N PHE A 108 2.45 -5.03 1.91
CA PHE A 108 3.08 -6.22 1.35
C PHE A 108 3.59 -5.94 -0.06
N SER A 109 4.78 -6.45 -0.35
CA SER A 109 5.30 -6.49 -1.73
C SER A 109 4.66 -7.68 -2.44
N ILE A 110 3.99 -7.41 -3.56
CA ILE A 110 3.38 -8.43 -4.42
C ILE A 110 3.82 -8.21 -5.86
N LYS A 111 3.88 -9.30 -6.64
CA LYS A 111 4.19 -9.21 -8.06
C LYS A 111 2.97 -8.84 -8.88
N MET A 112 3.19 -8.15 -10.00
CA MET A 112 2.15 -7.73 -10.97
C MET A 112 1.32 -8.88 -11.53
N ASN A 113 1.86 -10.11 -11.55
CA ASN A 113 1.15 -11.30 -12.00
C ASN A 113 0.38 -12.04 -10.90
N GLN A 114 0.53 -11.63 -9.63
CA GLN A 114 -0.15 -12.24 -8.48
C GLN A 114 -1.51 -11.61 -8.18
N PHE A 115 -1.89 -10.56 -8.93
CA PHE A 115 -3.17 -9.90 -8.76
C PHE A 115 -3.80 -9.51 -10.09
N LYS A 116 -5.11 -9.30 -10.06
CA LYS A 116 -5.86 -8.63 -11.13
C LYS A 116 -6.44 -7.32 -10.60
N LEU A 117 -6.61 -6.34 -11.47
CA LEU A 117 -7.38 -5.14 -11.16
C LEU A 117 -8.85 -5.52 -11.01
N LYS A 118 -9.48 -5.02 -9.95
CA LYS A 118 -10.91 -5.12 -9.76
C LYS A 118 -11.57 -3.95 -10.50
N LYS A 119 -12.58 -4.26 -11.33
CA LYS A 119 -13.33 -3.25 -12.10
C LYS A 119 -14.20 -2.40 -11.19
#